data_AF-A0A1H9JAY6-F1
#
_entry.id   AF-A0A1H9JAY6-F1
#
_cell.length_a   1.000
_cell.length_b   1.000
_cell.length_c   1.000
_cell.angle_alpha   90.00
_cell.angle_beta   90.00
_cell.angle_gamma   90.00
#
_symmetry.space_group_name_H-M   'P 1'
#
loop_
_entity.id
_entity.type
_entity.pdbx_description
1 polymer ?
#
loop_
_entity_poly.entity_id
_entity_poly.type
_entity_poly.pdbx_seq_one_letter_code
_entity_poly.pdbx_strand_id
1 'polypeptide(L)'
;MNKTVKEIFAAISHKYHVLTAVFTCFFGIALFFIFSSTMTSFVGSFLHVHPSYTGGEIAGDFVTPVENYDLVRYTVYQPVTNAKWQQNAEYWQLLLEFKNRDAGNQKLMIYIKFTEPESVTDYDIALQISDGEGKVYDNNGTYLCSSEYYLLNNGSTIKLRIPLQDKKIQTVLGAKKTYHYIEADKSATSSPLEVNMEVRKNSRKEKAENAAYVKHVKELYAQSRTAETFTTQASDAPSSDDIDACLSYYSHKLEANPEDYLSMVYYGMYYAIKGGQSNIMSAVSLVNKGFEYMDKAAELSYNKPDEIEALLTRASVSASVPEQVFAKSESGAENFIRIVSLTDDINLKAYCYVMAYECYQKCGKDSNAFLSLQEAKKVLQ
;
A
#
# COMPACT_ATOMS: atom_id res chain seq x y z
N MET A 1 31.48 -51.06 35.76
CA MET A 1 30.43 -50.85 34.73
C MET A 1 30.91 -51.49 33.43
N ASN A 2 30.17 -52.48 32.92
CA ASN A 2 30.61 -53.36 31.82
C ASN A 2 30.80 -52.54 30.52
N LYS A 3 31.80 -52.88 29.68
CA LYS A 3 32.14 -52.15 28.44
C LYS A 3 30.91 -51.96 27.53
N THR A 4 30.05 -52.96 27.48
CA THR A 4 28.77 -52.97 26.76
C THR A 4 27.79 -51.92 27.27
N VAL A 5 27.75 -51.65 28.58
CA VAL A 5 26.87 -50.62 29.16
C VAL A 5 27.35 -49.22 28.77
N LYS A 6 28.67 -48.98 28.73
CA LYS A 6 29.23 -47.70 28.25
C LYS A 6 28.92 -47.45 26.77
N GLU A 7 29.02 -48.47 25.93
CA GLU A 7 28.74 -48.36 24.49
C GLU A 7 27.23 -48.10 24.22
N ILE A 8 26.35 -48.73 24.98
CA ILE A 8 24.90 -48.47 24.91
C ILE A 8 24.57 -47.04 25.38
N PHE A 9 25.15 -46.57 26.49
CA PHE A 9 24.94 -45.20 26.96
C PHE A 9 25.50 -44.14 25.98
N ALA A 10 26.64 -44.40 25.34
CA ALA A 10 27.20 -43.52 24.33
C ALA A 10 26.32 -43.45 23.06
N ALA A 11 25.77 -44.59 22.61
CA ALA A 11 24.86 -44.63 21.47
C ALA A 11 23.53 -43.94 21.74
N ILE A 12 23.01 -44.06 22.98
CA ILE A 12 21.79 -43.36 23.41
C ILE A 12 22.06 -41.85 23.52
N SER A 13 23.16 -41.44 24.18
CA SER A 13 23.56 -40.03 24.31
C SER A 13 23.76 -39.36 22.94
N HIS A 14 24.39 -40.04 21.97
CA HIS A 14 24.56 -39.49 20.62
C HIS A 14 23.21 -39.30 19.90
N LYS A 15 22.26 -40.24 20.04
CA LYS A 15 20.92 -40.09 19.47
C LYS A 15 20.13 -38.95 20.11
N TYR A 16 20.25 -38.76 21.42
CA TYR A 16 19.63 -37.62 22.11
C TYR A 16 20.24 -36.29 21.70
N HIS A 17 21.56 -36.20 21.54
CA HIS A 17 22.23 -34.96 21.11
C HIS A 17 21.83 -34.56 19.68
N VAL A 18 21.75 -35.52 18.75
CA VAL A 18 21.27 -35.27 17.38
C VAL A 18 19.80 -34.87 17.39
N LEU A 19 18.95 -35.53 18.19
CA LEU A 19 17.53 -35.16 18.30
C LEU A 19 17.36 -33.76 18.89
N THR A 20 18.10 -33.39 19.94
CA THR A 20 18.08 -32.01 20.47
C THR A 20 18.62 -31.00 19.49
N ALA A 21 19.67 -31.30 18.71
CA ALA A 21 20.20 -30.37 17.71
C ALA A 21 19.19 -30.14 16.58
N VAL A 22 18.53 -31.19 16.08
CA VAL A 22 17.45 -31.08 15.08
C VAL A 22 16.26 -30.32 15.66
N PHE A 23 15.86 -30.59 16.91
CA PHE A 23 14.77 -29.87 17.58
C PHE A 23 15.12 -28.39 17.77
N THR A 24 16.36 -28.05 18.13
CA THR A 24 16.81 -26.66 18.33
C THR A 24 16.99 -25.92 17.00
N CYS A 25 17.34 -26.60 15.91
CA CYS A 25 17.36 -26.00 14.58
C CYS A 25 15.94 -25.78 14.01
N PHE A 26 15.03 -26.75 14.14
CA PHE A 26 13.66 -26.61 13.63
C PHE A 26 12.80 -25.67 14.49
N PHE A 27 12.88 -25.77 15.83
CA PHE A 27 12.19 -24.82 16.71
C PHE A 27 12.91 -23.48 16.80
N GLY A 28 14.24 -23.42 16.69
CA GLY A 28 14.98 -22.15 16.67
C GLY A 28 14.67 -21.32 15.43
N ILE A 29 14.58 -21.95 14.25
CA ILE A 29 14.17 -21.28 13.01
C ILE A 29 12.67 -20.94 13.05
N ALA A 30 11.80 -21.85 13.52
CA ALA A 30 10.38 -21.55 13.67
C ALA A 30 10.11 -20.45 14.71
N LEU A 31 10.82 -20.43 15.84
CA LEU A 31 10.78 -19.33 16.81
C LEU A 31 11.38 -18.05 16.21
N PHE A 32 12.43 -18.12 15.40
CA PHE A 32 12.96 -16.94 14.71
C PHE A 32 11.95 -16.34 13.71
N PHE A 33 11.06 -17.15 13.11
CA PHE A 33 9.98 -16.67 12.23
C PHE A 33 8.66 -16.33 12.96
N ILE A 34 8.31 -17.02 14.05
CA ILE A 34 7.19 -16.65 14.94
C ILE A 34 7.51 -15.33 15.66
N PHE A 35 8.77 -15.15 16.04
CA PHE A 35 9.30 -13.88 16.50
C PHE A 35 9.77 -12.98 15.35
N SER A 36 9.72 -13.34 14.06
CA SER A 36 9.96 -12.35 12.99
C SER A 36 8.69 -11.58 12.65
N SER A 37 7.51 -12.18 12.66
CA SER A 37 6.26 -11.41 12.53
C SER A 37 6.03 -10.56 13.77
N THR A 38 6.28 -11.12 14.95
CA THR A 38 6.28 -10.36 16.19
C THR A 38 7.43 -9.37 16.23
N MET A 39 8.67 -9.66 15.82
CA MET A 39 9.74 -8.66 15.71
C MET A 39 9.59 -7.73 14.53
N THR A 40 8.76 -7.93 13.50
CA THR A 40 8.62 -6.95 12.41
C THR A 40 7.41 -6.07 12.66
N SER A 41 6.36 -6.58 13.32
CA SER A 41 5.34 -5.74 13.96
C SER A 41 5.86 -5.08 15.23
N PHE A 42 6.79 -5.67 15.98
CA PHE A 42 7.44 -5.07 17.15
C PHE A 42 8.61 -4.20 16.67
N VAL A 43 9.43 -4.54 15.69
CA VAL A 43 10.39 -3.58 15.10
C VAL A 43 9.65 -2.49 14.34
N GLY A 44 8.52 -2.74 13.67
CA GLY A 44 7.71 -1.70 13.01
C GLY A 44 6.78 -0.90 13.93
N SER A 45 6.45 -1.42 15.12
CA SER A 45 5.68 -0.71 16.17
C SER A 45 6.57 -0.08 17.24
N PHE A 46 7.74 -0.67 17.51
CA PHE A 46 8.72 -0.28 18.53
C PHE A 46 9.87 0.54 17.91
N LEU A 47 10.28 0.28 16.66
CA LEU A 47 10.70 1.39 15.79
C LEU A 47 9.41 1.97 15.26
N HIS A 48 8.85 2.95 15.97
CA HIS A 48 8.30 4.07 15.24
C HIS A 48 9.44 4.55 14.35
N VAL A 49 9.48 4.08 13.09
CA VAL A 49 10.50 4.47 12.14
C VAL A 49 10.30 5.96 11.99
N HIS A 50 11.09 6.71 12.76
CA HIS A 50 10.96 8.15 12.88
C HIS A 50 10.95 8.69 11.45
N PRO A 51 10.09 9.66 11.07
CA PRO A 51 9.94 10.10 9.68
C PRO A 51 11.27 10.41 8.98
N SER A 52 12.29 10.76 9.76
CA SER A 52 13.66 10.88 9.29
C SER A 52 14.18 9.65 8.51
N TYR A 53 13.83 8.42 8.91
CA TYR A 53 14.26 7.17 8.26
C TYR A 53 13.48 6.86 6.96
N THR A 54 12.25 7.37 6.80
CA THR A 54 11.43 7.21 5.58
C THR A 54 11.56 8.38 4.60
N GLY A 55 12.14 9.51 5.02
CA GLY A 55 12.29 10.70 4.18
C GLY A 55 11.36 11.86 4.51
N GLY A 56 10.64 11.81 5.63
CA GLY A 56 9.65 12.78 6.08
C GLY A 56 8.23 12.19 6.09
N GLU A 57 7.29 12.91 6.69
CA GLU A 57 5.85 12.65 6.51
C GLU A 57 5.39 13.24 5.16
N ILE A 58 4.32 12.72 4.55
CA ILE A 58 3.76 13.30 3.33
C ILE A 58 3.02 14.60 3.70
N ALA A 59 3.41 15.71 3.06
CA ALA A 59 2.78 17.02 3.19
C ALA A 59 1.70 17.25 2.13
N GLY A 60 1.91 16.75 0.91
CA GLY A 60 0.95 16.86 -0.20
C GLY A 60 1.18 15.75 -1.22
N ASP A 61 0.12 15.30 -1.89
CA ASP A 61 0.19 14.25 -2.90
C ASP A 61 -0.86 14.50 -3.99
N PHE A 62 -0.41 14.63 -5.22
CA PHE A 62 -1.22 15.09 -6.35
C PHE A 62 -1.16 14.05 -7.48
N VAL A 63 -2.33 13.57 -7.90
CA VAL A 63 -2.49 12.66 -9.04
C VAL A 63 -2.77 13.49 -10.29
N THR A 64 -2.15 13.11 -11.40
CA THR A 64 -2.21 13.83 -12.68
C THR A 64 -2.00 15.35 -12.50
N PRO A 65 -0.90 15.77 -11.86
CA PRO A 65 -0.68 17.18 -11.50
C PRO A 65 -0.46 18.09 -12.72
N VAL A 66 -0.15 17.52 -13.88
CA VAL A 66 0.09 18.24 -15.12
C VAL A 66 -0.70 17.57 -16.23
N GLU A 67 -1.63 18.31 -16.84
CA GLU A 67 -2.32 17.85 -18.05
C GLU A 67 -1.31 17.74 -19.21
N ASN A 68 -1.34 16.63 -19.94
CA ASN A 68 -0.48 16.36 -21.11
C ASN A 68 0.97 15.96 -20.84
N TYR A 69 1.29 15.48 -19.63
CA TYR A 69 2.63 14.95 -19.34
C TYR A 69 2.58 13.52 -18.79
N ASP A 70 3.68 12.77 -18.92
CA ASP A 70 3.80 11.40 -18.39
C ASP A 70 3.84 11.38 -16.86
N LEU A 71 3.96 12.53 -16.19
CA LEU A 71 3.90 12.64 -14.72
C LEU A 71 2.49 12.35 -14.23
N VAL A 72 2.32 11.18 -13.62
CA VAL A 72 1.05 10.72 -13.06
C VAL A 72 0.92 11.05 -11.59
N ARG A 73 2.04 11.31 -10.89
CA ARG A 73 2.01 11.65 -9.46
C ARG A 73 3.11 12.60 -9.06
N TYR A 74 2.78 13.52 -8.17
CA TYR A 74 3.73 14.40 -7.49
C TYR A 74 3.46 14.39 -5.98
N THR A 75 4.43 13.91 -5.20
CA THR A 75 4.33 13.83 -3.73
C THR A 75 5.38 14.72 -3.08
N VAL A 76 4.94 15.58 -2.17
CA VAL A 76 5.78 16.49 -1.38
C VAL A 76 5.83 15.98 0.05
N TYR A 77 7.02 15.84 0.60
CA TYR A 77 7.22 15.44 1.99
C TYR A 77 7.48 16.65 2.88
N GLN A 78 7.30 16.51 4.19
CA GLN A 78 7.76 17.48 5.16
C GLN A 78 9.30 17.45 5.25
N PRO A 79 9.95 18.59 5.53
CA PRO A 79 11.38 18.65 5.78
C PRO A 79 11.80 17.71 6.90
N VAL A 80 12.90 16.99 6.70
CA VAL A 80 13.53 16.16 7.71
C VAL A 80 14.63 16.96 8.38
N THR A 81 14.64 16.97 9.71
CA THR A 81 15.75 17.47 10.52
C THR A 81 16.39 16.32 11.30
N ASN A 82 17.69 16.43 11.58
CA ASN A 82 18.46 15.48 12.38
C ASN A 82 18.48 14.02 11.85
N ALA A 83 18.56 13.82 10.53
CA ALA A 83 18.77 12.49 9.94
C ALA A 83 20.18 11.97 10.24
N LYS A 84 20.29 10.94 11.10
CA LYS A 84 21.59 10.46 11.60
C LYS A 84 22.34 9.49 10.67
N TRP A 85 21.68 8.95 9.64
CA TRP A 85 22.20 7.93 8.72
C TRP A 85 22.45 8.47 7.31
N GLN A 86 22.46 9.78 7.11
CA GLN A 86 22.68 10.40 5.81
C GLN A 86 23.80 11.44 5.87
N GLN A 87 24.39 11.73 4.71
CA GLN A 87 25.41 12.75 4.56
C GLN A 87 24.86 14.15 4.89
N ASN A 88 23.61 14.40 4.50
CA ASN A 88 22.87 15.62 4.83
C ASN A 88 21.89 15.34 5.98
N ALA A 89 22.18 15.88 7.16
CA ALA A 89 21.32 15.70 8.34
C ALA A 89 19.97 16.42 8.21
N GLU A 90 19.87 17.39 7.30
CA GLU A 90 18.66 18.16 7.03
C GLU A 90 18.40 18.20 5.52
N TYR A 91 17.22 17.74 5.11
CA TYR A 91 16.82 17.69 3.70
C TYR A 91 15.31 17.81 3.54
N TRP A 92 14.88 18.21 2.36
CA TRP A 92 13.49 18.19 1.93
C TRP A 92 13.32 17.26 0.75
N GLN A 93 12.21 16.53 0.66
CA GLN A 93 12.05 15.43 -0.28
C GLN A 93 10.81 15.59 -1.16
N LEU A 94 10.98 15.29 -2.45
CA LEU A 94 9.92 15.22 -3.45
C LEU A 94 9.96 13.85 -4.15
N LEU A 95 8.80 13.34 -4.56
CA LEU A 95 8.66 12.10 -5.33
C LEU A 95 7.82 12.37 -6.57
N LEU A 96 8.30 11.91 -7.71
CA LEU A 96 7.64 12.06 -9.01
C LEU A 96 7.45 10.67 -9.61
N GLU A 97 6.22 10.32 -9.96
CA GLU A 97 5.89 9.06 -10.61
C GLU A 97 5.42 9.28 -12.04
N PHE A 98 5.96 8.50 -12.96
CA PHE A 98 5.72 8.61 -14.39
C PHE A 98 5.04 7.36 -14.93
N LYS A 99 4.16 7.56 -15.91
CA LYS A 99 3.44 6.47 -16.61
C LYS A 99 4.40 5.54 -17.36
N ASN A 100 5.42 6.12 -17.98
CA ASN A 100 6.42 5.39 -18.78
C ASN A 100 7.72 5.17 -17.99
N ARG A 101 8.42 4.07 -18.30
CA ARG A 101 9.62 3.57 -17.58
C ARG A 101 10.92 4.35 -17.84
N ASP A 102 10.84 5.57 -18.35
CA ASP A 102 12.02 6.40 -18.67
C ASP A 102 11.93 7.77 -18.01
N ALA A 103 11.76 7.78 -16.68
CA ALA A 103 11.76 9.01 -15.90
C ALA A 103 13.14 9.70 -15.89
N GLY A 104 14.22 8.96 -16.15
CA GLY A 104 15.60 9.45 -16.16
C GLY A 104 15.86 10.58 -17.17
N ASN A 105 15.16 10.53 -18.31
CA ASN A 105 15.35 11.46 -19.43
C ASN A 105 14.39 12.65 -19.43
N GLN A 106 13.60 12.80 -18.36
CA GLN A 106 12.60 13.84 -18.27
C GLN A 106 13.25 15.20 -17.94
N LYS A 107 12.81 16.24 -18.66
CA LYS A 107 13.19 17.64 -18.40
C LYS A 107 12.03 18.36 -17.75
N LEU A 108 12.24 18.76 -16.50
CA LEU A 108 11.22 19.37 -15.66
C LEU A 108 11.78 20.58 -14.93
N MET A 109 10.95 21.61 -14.81
CA MET A 109 11.15 22.72 -13.90
C MET A 109 10.04 22.72 -12.86
N ILE A 110 10.41 22.82 -11.59
CA ILE A 110 9.45 22.95 -10.49
C ILE A 110 9.75 24.27 -9.79
N TYR A 111 8.83 25.23 -9.88
CA TYR A 111 8.91 26.49 -9.16
C TYR A 111 8.16 26.38 -7.84
N ILE A 112 8.79 26.84 -6.76
CA ILE A 112 8.29 26.67 -5.40
C ILE A 112 8.27 28.02 -4.71
N LYS A 113 7.11 28.35 -4.13
CA LYS A 113 6.90 29.55 -3.29
C LYS A 113 6.54 29.13 -1.86
N PHE A 114 7.13 29.78 -0.87
CA PHE A 114 6.88 29.54 0.56
C PHE A 114 5.76 30.42 1.14
N THR A 115 5.29 31.40 0.36
CA THR A 115 4.15 32.27 0.65
C THR A 115 3.11 32.20 -0.47
N GLU A 116 1.94 32.77 -0.25
CA GLU A 116 0.91 32.84 -1.28
C GLU A 116 1.45 33.59 -2.53
N PRO A 117 1.44 32.98 -3.71
CA PRO A 117 2.03 33.55 -4.91
C PRO A 117 1.10 34.60 -5.54
N GLU A 118 1.66 35.73 -5.97
CA GLU A 118 0.90 36.72 -6.77
C GLU A 118 0.82 36.33 -8.25
N SER A 119 1.78 35.52 -8.74
CA SER A 119 1.85 35.02 -10.11
C SER A 119 2.73 33.77 -10.22
N VAL A 120 2.66 33.05 -11.34
CA VAL A 120 3.51 31.85 -11.59
C VAL A 120 5.01 32.20 -11.63
N THR A 121 5.34 33.42 -12.05
CA THR A 121 6.73 33.93 -12.08
C THR A 121 7.24 34.35 -10.70
N ASP A 122 6.36 34.43 -9.71
CA ASP A 122 6.72 34.69 -8.33
C ASP A 122 7.01 33.36 -7.62
N TYR A 123 8.29 33.01 -7.56
CA TYR A 123 8.80 31.83 -6.85
C TYR A 123 9.98 32.22 -5.97
N ASP A 124 10.26 31.41 -4.94
CA ASP A 124 11.42 31.60 -4.07
C ASP A 124 12.60 30.73 -4.52
N ILE A 125 12.31 29.50 -4.94
CA ILE A 125 13.28 28.57 -5.50
C ILE A 125 12.73 27.85 -6.74
N ALA A 126 13.63 27.46 -7.64
CA ALA A 126 13.33 26.64 -8.80
C ALA A 126 14.18 25.36 -8.78
N LEU A 127 13.56 24.22 -9.02
CA LEU A 127 14.21 22.92 -9.13
C LEU A 127 14.17 22.46 -10.59
N GLN A 128 15.35 22.37 -11.20
CA GLN A 128 15.55 21.79 -12.52
C GLN A 128 15.87 20.31 -12.38
N ILE A 129 15.18 19.47 -13.13
CA ILE A 129 15.49 18.05 -13.30
C ILE A 129 15.83 17.85 -14.78
N SER A 130 17.05 17.40 -15.06
CA SER A 130 17.51 17.12 -16.41
C SER A 130 18.69 16.17 -16.39
N ASP A 131 18.75 15.25 -17.34
CA ASP A 131 19.90 14.37 -17.58
C ASP A 131 20.33 13.59 -16.32
N GLY A 132 19.36 13.11 -15.53
CA GLY A 132 19.60 12.36 -14.29
C GLY A 132 20.14 13.20 -13.11
N GLU A 133 20.10 14.52 -13.21
CA GLU A 133 20.53 15.44 -12.15
C GLU A 133 19.36 16.33 -11.71
N GLY A 134 19.39 16.73 -10.43
CA GLY A 134 18.52 17.79 -9.92
C GLY A 134 19.34 18.98 -9.42
N LYS A 135 18.99 20.19 -9.87
CA LYS A 135 19.68 21.44 -9.53
C LYS A 135 18.68 22.46 -9.00
N VAL A 136 19.03 23.13 -7.91
CA VAL A 136 18.19 24.14 -7.26
C VAL A 136 18.76 25.52 -7.51
N TYR A 137 17.89 26.45 -7.86
CA TYR A 137 18.19 27.84 -8.14
C TYR A 137 17.32 28.76 -7.28
N ASP A 138 17.78 29.97 -7.00
CA ASP A 138 16.94 31.02 -6.44
C ASP A 138 16.10 31.73 -7.52
N ASN A 139 15.27 32.67 -7.08
CA ASN A 139 14.44 33.52 -7.95
C ASN A 139 15.20 34.44 -8.91
N ASN A 140 16.52 34.57 -8.77
CA ASN A 140 17.38 35.30 -9.71
C ASN A 140 18.10 34.37 -10.68
N GLY A 141 17.82 33.05 -10.64
CA GLY A 141 18.53 32.03 -11.42
C GLY A 141 19.93 31.71 -10.88
N THR A 142 20.26 32.13 -9.66
CA THR A 142 21.54 31.79 -9.02
C THR A 142 21.48 30.36 -8.50
N TYR A 143 22.48 29.55 -8.86
CA TYR A 143 22.60 28.18 -8.38
C TYR A 143 22.79 28.15 -6.85
N LEU A 144 22.00 27.32 -6.17
CA LEU A 144 22.04 27.12 -4.72
C LEU A 144 22.71 25.78 -4.37
N CYS A 145 22.20 24.66 -4.89
CA CYS A 145 22.72 23.32 -4.61
C CYS A 145 22.26 22.27 -5.62
N SER A 146 22.88 21.09 -5.57
CA SER A 146 22.38 19.87 -6.24
C SER A 146 21.48 19.09 -5.30
N SER A 147 20.41 18.50 -5.82
CA SER A 147 19.62 17.52 -5.10
C SER A 147 20.17 16.11 -5.30
N GLU A 148 19.98 15.26 -4.29
CA GLU A 148 20.24 13.82 -4.41
C GLU A 148 19.13 13.22 -5.28
N TYR A 149 19.52 12.61 -6.39
CA TYR A 149 18.62 12.06 -7.40
C TYR A 149 18.63 10.53 -7.34
N TYR A 150 17.46 9.92 -7.17
CA TYR A 150 17.31 8.46 -7.14
C TYR A 150 16.22 8.00 -8.11
N LEU A 151 16.55 6.99 -8.92
CA LEU A 151 15.58 6.25 -9.70
C LEU A 151 15.09 5.04 -8.92
N LEU A 152 13.78 4.93 -8.76
CA LEU A 152 13.09 3.83 -8.10
C LEU A 152 12.18 3.11 -9.10
N ASN A 153 11.66 1.95 -8.68
CA ASN A 153 10.63 1.20 -9.43
C ASN A 153 11.01 0.95 -10.90
N ASN A 154 12.23 0.48 -11.15
CA ASN A 154 12.76 0.24 -12.50
C ASN A 154 12.72 1.48 -13.41
N GLY A 155 12.89 2.68 -12.85
CA GLY A 155 13.00 3.93 -13.60
C GLY A 155 11.69 4.67 -13.86
N SER A 156 10.56 4.21 -13.31
CA SER A 156 9.28 4.94 -13.40
C SER A 156 9.10 6.01 -12.31
N THR A 157 9.96 6.04 -11.29
CA THR A 157 9.82 6.96 -10.17
C THR A 157 11.13 7.68 -9.90
N ILE A 158 11.08 9.00 -9.79
CA ILE A 158 12.19 9.85 -9.36
C ILE A 158 11.94 10.26 -7.91
N LYS A 159 12.96 10.06 -7.07
CA LYS A 159 13.00 10.59 -5.71
C LYS A 159 14.11 11.63 -5.62
N LEU A 160 13.74 12.83 -5.20
CA LEU A 160 14.66 13.97 -5.06
C LEU A 160 14.80 14.31 -3.58
N ARG A 161 16.03 14.51 -3.11
CA ARG A 161 16.30 15.11 -1.80
C ARG A 161 17.10 16.38 -1.95
N ILE A 162 16.53 17.48 -1.51
CA ILE A 162 17.12 18.81 -1.55
C ILE A 162 17.79 19.06 -0.20
N PRO A 163 19.13 19.19 -0.14
CA PRO A 163 19.82 19.51 1.11
C PRO A 163 19.41 20.89 1.63
N LEU A 164 19.13 21.00 2.93
CA LEU A 164 18.72 22.25 3.57
C LEU A 164 19.92 23.04 4.13
N GLN A 165 21.03 23.07 3.40
CA GLN A 165 22.24 23.79 3.83
C GLN A 165 22.16 25.29 3.53
N ASP A 166 21.44 25.68 2.47
CA ASP A 166 21.25 27.07 2.08
C ASP A 166 20.09 27.73 2.86
N LYS A 167 20.32 28.95 3.35
CA LYS A 167 19.34 29.69 4.18
C LYS A 167 18.03 29.99 3.44
N LYS A 168 18.06 30.21 2.14
CA LYS A 168 16.83 30.42 1.35
C LYS A 168 15.98 29.17 1.37
N ILE A 169 16.59 28.01 1.13
CA ILE A 169 15.89 26.72 1.13
C ILE A 169 15.39 26.37 2.54
N GLN A 170 16.15 26.65 3.59
CA GLN A 170 15.74 26.45 5.00
C GLN A 170 14.43 27.16 5.38
N THR A 171 13.99 28.15 4.62
CA THR A 171 12.71 28.82 4.84
C THR A 171 11.53 27.83 4.83
N VAL A 172 11.67 26.71 4.12
CA VAL A 172 10.70 25.60 4.13
C VAL A 172 10.44 25.02 5.52
N LEU A 173 11.41 25.07 6.45
CA LEU A 173 11.27 24.55 7.82
C LEU A 173 10.26 25.36 8.64
N GLY A 174 10.05 26.63 8.30
CA GLY A 174 9.08 27.51 8.94
C GLY A 174 7.81 27.75 8.12
N ALA A 175 7.75 27.23 6.90
CA ALA A 175 6.62 27.42 6.01
C ALA A 175 5.40 26.65 6.54
N LYS A 176 4.24 27.31 6.57
CA LYS A 176 2.94 26.66 6.86
C LYS A 176 2.35 26.04 5.61
N LYS A 177 2.61 26.65 4.47
CA LYS A 177 2.18 26.20 3.15
C LYS A 177 3.32 26.38 2.16
N THR A 178 3.34 25.55 1.13
CA THR A 178 4.19 25.72 -0.05
C THR A 178 3.31 25.63 -1.29
N TYR A 179 3.66 26.36 -2.33
CA TYR A 179 2.95 26.36 -3.60
C TYR A 179 3.92 25.89 -4.68
N HIS A 180 3.51 24.88 -5.44
CA HIS A 180 4.35 24.25 -6.44
C HIS A 180 3.75 24.41 -7.83
N TYR A 181 4.56 24.88 -8.76
CA TYR A 181 4.25 24.94 -10.18
C TYR A 181 5.18 24.00 -10.93
N ILE A 182 4.62 23.11 -11.72
CA ILE A 182 5.40 22.12 -12.47
C ILE A 182 5.30 22.47 -13.95
N GLU A 183 6.43 22.81 -14.55
CA GLU A 183 6.55 23.11 -15.97
C GLU A 183 7.32 21.97 -16.66
N ALA A 184 6.61 21.27 -17.55
CA ALA A 184 7.19 20.35 -18.52
C ALA A 184 7.12 21.03 -19.89
N ASP A 185 8.29 21.37 -20.47
CA ASP A 185 8.46 21.99 -21.79
C ASP A 185 7.54 23.20 -22.12
N LYS A 186 7.99 24.43 -21.82
CA LYS A 186 7.51 25.77 -22.29
C LYS A 186 6.00 26.05 -22.33
N SER A 187 5.16 25.16 -21.83
CA SER A 187 3.71 25.16 -22.02
C SER A 187 3.07 24.54 -20.79
N ALA A 188 3.11 25.23 -19.65
CA ALA A 188 2.26 24.89 -18.52
C ALA A 188 1.81 26.15 -17.77
N THR A 189 0.71 26.73 -18.24
CA THR A 189 -0.17 27.57 -17.41
C THR A 189 -0.98 26.65 -16.51
N SER A 190 -0.40 26.17 -15.41
CA SER A 190 -1.14 25.43 -14.38
C SER A 190 -1.32 26.26 -13.12
N SER A 191 -2.47 26.09 -12.45
CA SER A 191 -2.70 26.60 -11.10
C SER A 191 -1.67 25.99 -10.12
N PRO A 192 -1.29 26.70 -9.05
CA PRO A 192 -0.36 26.16 -8.06
C PRO A 192 -0.94 24.93 -7.36
N LEU A 193 -0.09 23.93 -7.14
CA LEU A 193 -0.37 22.85 -6.20
C LEU A 193 -0.07 23.37 -4.78
N GLU A 194 -1.12 23.62 -4.01
CA GLU A 194 -1.00 24.09 -2.63
C GLU A 194 -0.75 22.91 -1.67
N VAL A 195 0.34 22.97 -0.92
CA VAL A 195 0.79 21.95 0.02
C VAL A 195 0.81 22.52 1.42
N ASN A 196 0.14 21.85 2.37
CA ASN A 196 0.19 22.22 3.78
C ASN A 196 1.40 21.56 4.46
N MET A 197 2.29 22.40 5.00
CA MET A 197 3.59 22.01 5.55
C MET A 197 3.60 21.91 7.09
N GLU A 198 2.52 22.31 7.77
CA GLU A 198 2.47 22.22 9.23
C GLU A 198 2.55 20.74 9.67
N VAL A 199 3.52 20.43 10.55
CA VAL A 199 3.67 19.12 11.19
C VAL A 199 2.32 18.69 11.73
N ARG A 200 1.84 17.49 11.35
CA ARG A 200 0.57 16.93 11.81
C ARG A 200 0.62 16.66 13.32
N LYS A 201 0.53 17.72 14.14
CA LYS A 201 0.26 17.62 15.59
C LYS A 201 -1.06 16.89 15.87
N ASN A 202 -1.88 16.69 14.84
CA ASN A 202 -3.13 15.96 14.87
C ASN A 202 -3.01 14.48 14.48
N SER A 203 -1.84 13.89 14.21
CA SER A 203 -1.78 12.52 13.66
C SER A 203 -2.56 11.49 14.50
N ARG A 204 -2.60 11.62 15.83
CA ARG A 204 -3.45 10.76 16.69
C ARG A 204 -4.94 11.08 16.58
N LYS A 205 -5.31 12.36 16.57
CA LYS A 205 -6.71 12.79 16.46
C LYS A 205 -7.27 12.45 15.08
N GLU A 206 -6.54 12.78 14.02
CA GLU A 206 -6.87 12.45 12.63
C GLU A 206 -6.90 10.93 12.41
N LYS A 207 -5.97 10.17 12.99
CA LYS A 207 -6.03 8.70 12.93
C LYS A 207 -7.26 8.15 13.64
N ALA A 208 -7.66 8.73 14.77
CA ALA A 208 -8.88 8.35 15.47
C ALA A 208 -10.14 8.74 14.67
N GLU A 209 -10.17 9.92 14.05
CA GLU A 209 -11.25 10.39 13.18
C GLU A 209 -11.37 9.53 11.92
N ASN A 210 -10.25 9.22 11.26
CA ASN A 210 -10.21 8.33 10.11
C ASN A 210 -10.64 6.91 10.49
N ALA A 211 -10.22 6.39 11.65
CA ALA A 211 -10.68 5.09 12.13
C ALA A 211 -12.20 5.08 12.44
N ALA A 212 -12.71 6.15 13.04
CA ALA A 212 -14.14 6.31 13.30
C ALA A 212 -14.94 6.40 12.00
N TYR A 213 -14.44 7.15 11.02
CA TYR A 213 -15.04 7.27 9.69
C TYR A 213 -15.04 5.93 8.95
N VAL A 214 -13.92 5.21 8.92
CA VAL A 214 -13.81 3.86 8.33
C VAL A 214 -14.81 2.90 8.95
N LYS A 215 -14.94 2.92 10.29
CA LYS A 215 -15.95 2.11 11.00
C LYS A 215 -17.37 2.49 10.58
N HIS A 216 -17.68 3.78 10.54
CA HIS A 216 -19.01 4.27 10.15
C HIS A 216 -19.41 3.85 8.73
N VAL A 217 -18.51 3.97 7.74
CA VAL A 217 -18.78 3.54 6.36
C VAL A 217 -19.04 2.04 6.27
N LYS A 218 -18.28 1.22 7.01
CA LYS A 218 -18.51 -0.23 7.07
C LYS A 218 -19.87 -0.58 7.67
N GLU A 219 -20.31 0.16 8.69
CA GLU A 219 -21.63 0.00 9.30
C GLU A 219 -22.75 0.41 8.35
N LEU A 220 -22.60 1.52 7.61
CA LEU A 220 -23.55 1.95 6.58
C LEU A 220 -23.74 0.89 5.50
N TYR A 221 -22.63 0.34 4.99
CA TYR A 221 -22.69 -0.72 3.99
C TYR A 221 -23.30 -2.02 4.53
N ALA A 222 -22.98 -2.40 5.78
CA ALA A 222 -23.61 -3.55 6.42
C ALA A 222 -25.13 -3.36 6.55
N GLN A 223 -25.58 -2.16 6.92
CA GLN A 223 -27.00 -1.83 7.02
C GLN A 223 -27.70 -1.85 5.66
N SER A 224 -27.10 -1.27 4.62
CA SER A 224 -27.67 -1.29 3.26
C SER A 224 -27.83 -2.72 2.74
N ARG A 225 -26.84 -3.59 3.00
CA ARG A 225 -26.88 -5.00 2.62
C ARG A 225 -27.93 -5.82 3.38
N THR A 226 -28.27 -5.43 4.62
CA THR A 226 -29.36 -6.09 5.37
C THR A 226 -30.75 -5.61 4.95
N ALA A 227 -30.86 -4.39 4.41
CA ALA A 227 -32.11 -3.84 3.88
C ALA A 227 -32.44 -4.41 2.49
N GLU A 228 -31.43 -4.67 1.68
CA GLU A 228 -31.53 -5.46 0.46
C GLU A 228 -31.45 -6.95 0.80
N THR A 229 -32.59 -7.51 1.22
CA THR A 229 -32.75 -8.95 1.48
C THR A 229 -32.10 -9.77 0.36
N PHE A 230 -31.06 -10.53 0.70
CA PHE A 230 -30.39 -11.48 -0.19
C PHE A 230 -31.40 -12.53 -0.69
N THR A 231 -32.01 -12.29 -1.84
CA THR A 231 -32.83 -13.27 -2.55
C THR A 231 -32.02 -13.96 -3.64
N THR A 232 -30.88 -14.56 -3.32
CA THR A 232 -30.15 -15.46 -4.26
C THR A 232 -29.07 -16.31 -3.61
N GLN A 233 -29.20 -16.73 -2.34
CA GLN A 233 -28.61 -18.03 -1.99
C GLN A 233 -29.57 -19.10 -2.48
N ALA A 234 -29.17 -19.83 -3.52
CA ALA A 234 -29.86 -21.04 -3.95
C ALA A 234 -30.11 -21.90 -2.70
N SER A 235 -31.35 -22.37 -2.51
CA SER A 235 -31.85 -23.10 -1.33
C SER A 235 -31.04 -24.35 -0.95
N ASP A 236 -30.07 -24.73 -1.79
CA ASP A 236 -29.36 -25.99 -1.75
C ASP A 236 -27.87 -25.82 -1.41
N ALA A 237 -27.39 -24.58 -1.23
CA ALA A 237 -26.01 -24.35 -0.77
C ALA A 237 -25.84 -24.80 0.69
N PRO A 238 -24.74 -25.48 1.06
CA PRO A 238 -24.46 -25.85 2.45
C PRO A 238 -24.37 -24.61 3.35
N SER A 239 -24.57 -24.82 4.65
CA SER A 239 -24.25 -23.78 5.65
C SER A 239 -22.81 -23.32 5.47
N SER A 240 -22.57 -22.01 5.49
CA SER A 240 -21.23 -21.42 5.38
C SER A 240 -20.27 -21.86 6.50
N ASP A 241 -20.81 -22.42 7.58
CA ASP A 241 -20.03 -22.90 8.72
C ASP A 241 -19.37 -24.27 8.45
N ASP A 242 -19.89 -25.05 7.49
CA ASP A 242 -19.31 -26.34 7.08
C ASP A 242 -18.45 -26.17 5.82
N ILE A 243 -17.20 -25.77 6.04
CA ILE A 243 -16.23 -25.46 4.98
C ILE A 243 -15.99 -26.67 4.06
N ASP A 244 -15.96 -27.89 4.60
CA ASP A 244 -15.72 -29.10 3.81
C ASP A 244 -16.92 -29.45 2.92
N ALA A 245 -18.15 -29.24 3.43
CA ALA A 245 -19.35 -29.33 2.61
C ALA A 245 -19.38 -28.27 1.51
N CYS A 246 -19.02 -27.01 1.82
CA CYS A 246 -18.93 -25.94 0.82
C CYS A 246 -17.90 -26.25 -0.26
N LEU A 247 -16.70 -26.72 0.11
CA LEU A 247 -15.68 -27.11 -0.86
C LEU A 247 -16.18 -28.25 -1.77
N SER A 248 -16.84 -29.26 -1.21
CA SER A 248 -17.40 -30.38 -1.98
C SER A 248 -18.53 -29.93 -2.92
N TYR A 249 -19.37 -29.00 -2.47
CA TYR A 249 -20.45 -28.44 -3.26
C TYR A 249 -19.91 -27.68 -4.49
N TYR A 250 -18.97 -26.75 -4.29
CA TYR A 250 -18.42 -25.98 -5.40
C TYR A 250 -17.51 -26.80 -6.31
N SER A 251 -16.82 -27.83 -5.79
CA SER A 251 -16.07 -28.74 -6.67
C SER A 251 -17.00 -29.48 -7.64
N HIS A 252 -18.15 -29.97 -7.18
CA HIS A 252 -19.12 -30.62 -8.06
C HIS A 252 -19.72 -29.66 -9.10
N LYS A 253 -19.97 -28.39 -8.74
CA LYS A 253 -20.38 -27.38 -9.71
C LYS A 253 -19.33 -27.13 -10.78
N LEU A 254 -18.06 -27.06 -10.40
CA LEU A 254 -16.95 -26.85 -11.34
C LEU A 254 -16.65 -28.09 -12.19
N GLU A 255 -16.94 -29.29 -11.70
CA GLU A 255 -16.92 -30.52 -12.52
C GLU A 255 -18.00 -30.48 -13.60
N ALA A 256 -19.20 -30.01 -13.27
CA ALA A 256 -20.30 -29.88 -14.23
C ALA A 256 -20.12 -28.70 -15.20
N ASN A 257 -19.56 -27.58 -14.74
CA ASN A 257 -19.28 -26.40 -15.53
C ASN A 257 -17.95 -25.74 -15.10
N PRO A 258 -16.82 -26.11 -15.74
CA PRO A 258 -15.49 -25.59 -15.37
C PRO A 258 -15.28 -24.08 -15.57
N GLU A 259 -16.18 -23.42 -16.30
CA GLU A 259 -16.13 -21.97 -16.55
C GLU A 259 -17.14 -21.17 -15.71
N ASP A 260 -17.82 -21.81 -14.76
CA ASP A 260 -18.65 -21.11 -13.77
C ASP A 260 -17.76 -20.32 -12.79
N TYR A 261 -17.49 -19.07 -13.15
CA TYR A 261 -16.60 -18.18 -12.42
C TYR A 261 -17.14 -17.80 -11.03
N LEU A 262 -18.45 -17.78 -10.81
CA LEU A 262 -19.02 -17.55 -9.48
C LEU A 262 -18.77 -18.74 -8.57
N SER A 263 -19.01 -19.96 -9.04
CA SER A 263 -18.63 -21.16 -8.27
C SER A 263 -17.11 -21.20 -8.02
N MET A 264 -16.31 -20.74 -8.98
CA MET A 264 -14.85 -20.68 -8.86
C MET A 264 -14.39 -19.69 -7.79
N VAL A 265 -14.97 -18.48 -7.73
CA VAL A 265 -14.58 -17.49 -6.72
C VAL A 265 -14.96 -17.97 -5.31
N TYR A 266 -16.15 -18.58 -5.15
CA TYR A 266 -16.57 -19.13 -3.87
C TYR A 266 -15.72 -20.33 -3.46
N TYR A 267 -15.37 -21.21 -4.38
CA TYR A 267 -14.46 -22.31 -4.12
C TYR A 267 -13.10 -21.82 -3.63
N GLY A 268 -12.56 -20.79 -4.28
CA GLY A 268 -11.31 -20.15 -3.88
C GLY A 268 -11.39 -19.48 -2.50
N MET A 269 -12.51 -18.80 -2.20
CA MET A 269 -12.76 -18.22 -0.88
C MET A 269 -12.77 -19.28 0.23
N TYR A 270 -13.48 -20.41 0.05
CA TYR A 270 -13.52 -21.47 1.06
C TYR A 270 -12.16 -22.17 1.25
N TYR A 271 -11.33 -22.23 0.21
CA TYR A 271 -9.93 -22.64 0.35
C TYR A 271 -9.13 -21.69 1.26
N ALA A 272 -9.31 -20.38 1.09
CA ALA A 272 -8.65 -19.38 1.94
C ALA A 272 -9.14 -19.46 3.39
N ILE A 273 -10.46 -19.65 3.60
CA ILE A 273 -11.05 -19.84 4.95
C ILE A 273 -10.47 -21.10 5.60
N LYS A 274 -10.41 -22.22 4.88
CA LYS A 274 -9.80 -23.47 5.36
C LYS A 274 -8.32 -23.28 5.70
N GLY A 275 -7.61 -22.50 4.91
CA GLY A 275 -6.23 -22.09 5.17
C GLY A 275 -6.09 -21.34 6.50
N GLY A 276 -7.01 -20.42 6.80
CA GLY A 276 -7.05 -19.68 8.07
C GLY A 276 -7.27 -20.55 9.32
N GLN A 277 -7.83 -21.76 9.17
CA GLN A 277 -8.03 -22.73 10.25
C GLN A 277 -6.92 -23.80 10.33
N SER A 278 -5.92 -23.72 9.45
CA SER A 278 -4.88 -24.72 9.30
C SER A 278 -3.55 -24.28 9.93
N ASN A 279 -2.60 -25.21 10.06
CA ASN A 279 -1.22 -24.86 10.39
C ASN A 279 -0.58 -24.04 9.25
N ILE A 280 0.51 -23.32 9.54
CA ILE A 280 1.16 -22.37 8.60
C ILE A 280 1.49 -23.01 7.24
N MET A 281 2.04 -24.22 7.21
CA MET A 281 2.45 -24.87 5.96
C MET A 281 1.23 -25.20 5.09
N SER A 282 0.18 -25.73 5.70
CA SER A 282 -1.10 -26.00 5.03
C SER A 282 -1.80 -24.70 4.63
N ALA A 283 -1.75 -23.66 5.46
CA ALA A 283 -2.35 -22.36 5.20
C ALA A 283 -1.79 -21.71 3.93
N VAL A 284 -0.46 -21.72 3.77
CA VAL A 284 0.19 -21.17 2.55
C VAL A 284 -0.31 -21.89 1.30
N SER A 285 -0.34 -23.22 1.32
CA SER A 285 -0.80 -24.01 0.17
C SER A 285 -2.28 -23.78 -0.14
N LEU A 286 -3.15 -23.80 0.87
CA LEU A 286 -4.59 -23.65 0.71
C LEU A 286 -4.97 -22.25 0.25
N VAL A 287 -4.37 -21.21 0.83
CA VAL A 287 -4.64 -19.81 0.45
C VAL A 287 -4.16 -19.55 -0.97
N ASN A 288 -2.96 -20.01 -1.36
CA ASN A 288 -2.47 -19.85 -2.73
C ASN A 288 -3.37 -20.57 -3.73
N LYS A 289 -3.78 -21.80 -3.43
CA LYS A 289 -4.77 -22.53 -4.24
C LYS A 289 -6.11 -21.78 -4.33
N GLY A 290 -6.52 -21.14 -3.25
CA GLY A 290 -7.70 -20.26 -3.25
C GLY A 290 -7.56 -19.10 -4.23
N PHE A 291 -6.40 -18.43 -4.24
CA PHE A 291 -6.11 -17.35 -5.18
C PHE A 291 -6.00 -17.82 -6.62
N GLU A 292 -5.49 -19.02 -6.91
CA GLU A 292 -5.50 -19.57 -8.29
C GLU A 292 -6.93 -19.60 -8.88
N TYR A 293 -7.91 -20.04 -8.09
CA TYR A 293 -9.31 -20.03 -8.51
C TYR A 293 -9.89 -18.62 -8.59
N MET A 294 -9.63 -17.76 -7.60
CA MET A 294 -10.18 -16.40 -7.60
C MET A 294 -9.57 -15.52 -8.70
N ASP A 295 -8.29 -15.69 -9.03
CA ASP A 295 -7.63 -14.97 -10.11
C ASP A 295 -8.25 -15.36 -11.46
N LYS A 296 -8.43 -16.66 -11.71
CA LYS A 296 -9.12 -17.15 -12.92
C LYS A 296 -10.59 -16.71 -12.96
N ALA A 297 -11.28 -16.70 -11.83
CA ALA A 297 -12.66 -16.22 -11.75
C ALA A 297 -12.77 -14.73 -12.11
N ALA A 298 -11.85 -13.90 -11.59
CA ALA A 298 -11.80 -12.47 -11.91
C ALA A 298 -11.60 -12.24 -13.42
N GLU A 299 -10.66 -12.97 -14.03
CA GLU A 299 -10.44 -12.93 -15.49
C GLU A 299 -11.69 -13.32 -16.29
N LEU A 300 -12.32 -14.45 -15.94
CA LEU A 300 -13.51 -14.93 -16.62
C LEU A 300 -14.73 -14.02 -16.44
N SER A 301 -14.78 -13.27 -15.34
CA SER A 301 -15.88 -12.36 -15.01
C SER A 301 -15.77 -10.98 -15.69
N TYR A 302 -14.65 -10.67 -16.36
CA TYR A 302 -14.40 -9.33 -16.89
C TYR A 302 -15.48 -8.83 -17.86
N ASN A 303 -16.03 -7.66 -17.58
CA ASN A 303 -17.17 -7.03 -18.26
C ASN A 303 -18.46 -7.87 -18.30
N LYS A 304 -18.65 -8.78 -17.34
CA LYS A 304 -19.89 -9.55 -17.16
C LYS A 304 -20.73 -8.98 -16.00
N PRO A 305 -22.06 -9.25 -15.98
CA PRO A 305 -22.95 -8.71 -14.94
C PRO A 305 -22.49 -8.98 -13.51
N ASP A 306 -21.92 -10.16 -13.25
CA ASP A 306 -21.50 -10.56 -11.91
C ASP A 306 -19.99 -10.30 -11.63
N GLU A 307 -19.33 -9.45 -12.44
CA GLU A 307 -17.93 -9.02 -12.22
C GLU A 307 -17.77 -8.45 -10.80
N ILE A 308 -18.74 -7.65 -10.34
CA ILE A 308 -18.70 -7.03 -9.01
C ILE A 308 -18.61 -8.10 -7.92
N GLU A 309 -19.36 -9.18 -8.01
CA GLU A 309 -19.39 -10.24 -6.98
C GLU A 309 -18.06 -11.01 -6.94
N ALA A 310 -17.51 -11.35 -8.11
CA ALA A 310 -16.21 -12.00 -8.23
C ALA A 310 -15.07 -11.11 -7.68
N LEU A 311 -15.05 -9.84 -8.07
CA LEU A 311 -14.03 -8.88 -7.61
C LEU A 311 -14.16 -8.59 -6.13
N LEU A 312 -15.38 -8.40 -5.61
CA LEU A 312 -15.64 -8.10 -4.20
C LEU A 312 -15.19 -9.25 -3.32
N THR A 313 -15.55 -10.48 -3.69
CA THR A 313 -15.14 -11.68 -2.94
C THR A 313 -13.62 -11.82 -2.90
N ARG A 314 -12.95 -11.72 -4.05
CA ARG A 314 -11.48 -11.76 -4.14
C ARG A 314 -10.81 -10.63 -3.35
N ALA A 315 -11.34 -9.41 -3.43
CA ALA A 315 -10.82 -8.24 -2.73
C ALA A 315 -10.95 -8.38 -1.21
N SER A 316 -12.10 -8.87 -0.73
CA SER A 316 -12.33 -9.17 0.69
C SER A 316 -11.36 -10.22 1.21
N VAL A 317 -11.14 -11.32 0.49
CA VAL A 317 -10.14 -12.32 0.89
C VAL A 317 -8.73 -11.72 0.90
N SER A 318 -8.37 -10.93 -0.11
CA SER A 318 -7.09 -10.22 -0.17
C SER A 318 -6.88 -9.29 1.03
N ALA A 319 -7.93 -8.60 1.47
CA ALA A 319 -7.88 -7.75 2.65
C ALA A 319 -7.76 -8.55 3.95
N SER A 320 -8.25 -9.80 4.00
CA SER A 320 -8.26 -10.62 5.22
C SER A 320 -6.98 -11.43 5.43
N VAL A 321 -6.26 -11.78 4.36
CA VAL A 321 -5.03 -12.58 4.49
C VAL A 321 -3.84 -11.76 5.01
N PRO A 322 -2.90 -12.36 5.76
CA PRO A 322 -1.71 -11.66 6.24
C PRO A 322 -0.82 -11.14 5.11
N GLU A 323 -0.67 -9.81 5.03
CA GLU A 323 0.09 -9.16 3.96
C GLU A 323 1.55 -9.63 3.90
N GLN A 324 2.17 -9.86 5.06
CA GLN A 324 3.58 -10.27 5.16
C GLN A 324 3.84 -11.68 4.58
N VAL A 325 2.79 -12.49 4.41
CA VAL A 325 2.90 -13.86 3.89
C VAL A 325 2.47 -13.93 2.43
N PHE A 326 1.39 -13.22 2.07
CA PHE A 326 0.73 -13.39 0.77
C PHE A 326 0.90 -12.22 -0.20
N ALA A 327 1.22 -11.02 0.29
CA ALA A 327 1.39 -9.80 -0.51
C ALA A 327 0.20 -9.54 -1.47
N LYS A 328 -1.04 -9.61 -0.95
CA LYS A 328 -2.27 -9.52 -1.74
C LYS A 328 -3.00 -8.19 -1.58
N SER A 329 -2.63 -7.37 -0.60
CA SER A 329 -3.37 -6.15 -0.27
C SER A 329 -3.41 -5.16 -1.43
N GLU A 330 -2.31 -4.96 -2.17
CA GLU A 330 -2.32 -4.07 -3.35
C GLU A 330 -3.34 -4.53 -4.41
N SER A 331 -3.29 -5.81 -4.80
CA SER A 331 -4.26 -6.38 -5.76
C SER A 331 -5.71 -6.37 -5.25
N GLY A 332 -5.91 -6.47 -3.93
CA GLY A 332 -7.22 -6.33 -3.31
C GLY A 332 -7.74 -4.90 -3.39
N ALA A 333 -6.87 -3.91 -3.15
CA ALA A 333 -7.20 -2.50 -3.30
C ALA A 333 -7.58 -2.16 -4.74
N GLU A 334 -6.83 -2.64 -5.73
CA GLU A 334 -7.13 -2.47 -7.15
C GLU A 334 -8.50 -3.02 -7.54
N ASN A 335 -8.85 -4.21 -7.02
CA ASN A 335 -10.20 -4.76 -7.21
C ASN A 335 -11.29 -3.88 -6.61
N PHE A 336 -11.10 -3.34 -5.40
CA PHE A 336 -12.05 -2.40 -4.80
C PHE A 336 -12.21 -1.14 -5.67
N ILE A 337 -11.12 -0.57 -6.18
CA ILE A 337 -11.17 0.59 -7.07
C ILE A 337 -11.88 0.25 -8.39
N ARG A 338 -11.67 -0.95 -8.94
CA ARG A 338 -12.40 -1.41 -10.14
C ARG A 338 -13.91 -1.49 -9.88
N ILE A 339 -14.34 -2.03 -8.73
CA ILE A 339 -15.77 -2.10 -8.38
C ILE A 339 -16.41 -0.70 -8.35
N VAL A 340 -15.70 0.32 -7.87
CA VAL A 340 -16.19 1.71 -7.89
C VAL A 340 -16.55 2.18 -9.30
N SER A 341 -15.80 1.74 -10.32
CA SER A 341 -16.09 2.09 -11.73
C SER A 341 -17.26 1.33 -12.35
N LEU A 342 -17.77 0.29 -11.67
CA LEU A 342 -18.79 -0.63 -12.18
C LEU A 342 -20.15 -0.47 -11.51
N THR A 343 -20.20 0.18 -10.35
CA THR A 343 -21.43 0.37 -9.57
C THR A 343 -21.86 1.83 -9.56
N ASP A 344 -23.14 2.07 -9.32
CA ASP A 344 -23.69 3.39 -8.97
C ASP A 344 -24.14 3.49 -7.52
N ASP A 345 -24.09 2.39 -6.75
CA ASP A 345 -24.41 2.40 -5.33
C ASP A 345 -23.35 3.19 -4.55
N ILE A 346 -23.77 4.32 -4.01
CA ILE A 346 -22.95 5.26 -3.21
C ILE A 346 -22.38 4.57 -1.97
N ASN A 347 -23.14 3.71 -1.30
CA ASN A 347 -22.69 3.00 -0.10
C ASN A 347 -21.61 1.98 -0.45
N LEU A 348 -21.80 1.22 -1.54
CA LEU A 348 -20.77 0.31 -2.05
C LEU A 348 -19.52 1.07 -2.52
N LYS A 349 -19.66 2.22 -3.22
CA LYS A 349 -18.51 3.06 -3.61
C LYS A 349 -17.69 3.50 -2.41
N ALA A 350 -18.35 4.08 -1.40
CA ALA A 350 -17.69 4.55 -0.19
C ALA A 350 -17.01 3.38 0.55
N TYR A 351 -17.69 2.23 0.66
CA TYR A 351 -17.12 1.02 1.24
C TYR A 351 -15.88 0.55 0.50
N CYS A 352 -15.93 0.43 -0.82
CA CYS A 352 -14.80 0.00 -1.64
C CYS A 352 -13.59 0.94 -1.47
N TYR A 353 -13.80 2.26 -1.47
CA TYR A 353 -12.73 3.21 -1.19
C TYR A 353 -12.12 3.06 0.20
N VAL A 354 -12.94 2.83 1.24
CA VAL A 354 -12.47 2.57 2.60
C VAL A 354 -11.68 1.27 2.70
N MET A 355 -12.12 0.21 2.03
CA MET A 355 -11.41 -1.07 2.00
C MET A 355 -10.10 -0.96 1.21
N ALA A 356 -10.08 -0.22 0.10
CA ALA A 356 -8.86 0.11 -0.63
C ALA A 356 -7.86 0.88 0.25
N TYR A 357 -8.33 1.86 1.03
CA TYR A 357 -7.51 2.56 2.02
C TYR A 357 -6.82 1.58 2.98
N GLU A 358 -7.55 0.67 3.61
CA GLU A 358 -6.96 -0.30 4.55
C GLU A 358 -5.95 -1.24 3.88
N CYS A 359 -6.24 -1.68 2.66
CA CYS A 359 -5.34 -2.52 1.87
C CYS A 359 -4.04 -1.77 1.51
N TYR A 360 -4.14 -0.53 1.03
CA TYR A 360 -2.98 0.29 0.72
C TYR A 360 -2.13 0.60 1.96
N GLN A 361 -2.75 0.80 3.13
CA GLN A 361 -2.01 0.92 4.39
C GLN A 361 -1.23 -0.35 4.73
N LYS A 362 -1.83 -1.53 4.53
CA LYS A 362 -1.17 -2.82 4.83
C LYS A 362 0.08 -3.04 3.99
N CYS A 363 0.06 -2.67 2.71
CA CYS A 363 1.21 -2.80 1.82
C CYS A 363 2.13 -1.56 1.79
N GLY A 364 1.93 -0.58 2.68
CA GLY A 364 2.80 0.60 2.79
C GLY A 364 2.66 1.62 1.65
N LYS A 365 1.56 1.57 0.88
CA LYS A 365 1.21 2.55 -0.15
C LYS A 365 0.40 3.70 0.46
N ASP A 366 0.96 4.37 1.47
CA ASP A 366 0.30 5.41 2.28
C ASP A 366 -0.37 6.50 1.45
N SER A 367 0.27 6.83 0.34
CA SER A 367 -0.12 7.80 -0.65
C SER A 367 -1.44 7.39 -1.35
N ASN A 368 -1.57 6.13 -1.79
CA ASN A 368 -2.82 5.59 -2.36
C ASN A 368 -3.89 5.41 -1.29
N ALA A 369 -3.49 5.06 -0.06
CA ALA A 369 -4.41 4.96 1.05
C ALA A 369 -5.09 6.32 1.31
N PHE A 370 -4.29 7.38 1.46
CA PHE A 370 -4.80 8.73 1.68
C PHE A 370 -5.83 9.14 0.63
N LEU A 371 -5.53 8.95 -0.65
CA LEU A 371 -6.44 9.26 -1.75
C LEU A 371 -7.75 8.48 -1.66
N SER A 372 -7.67 7.17 -1.45
CA SER A 372 -8.87 6.33 -1.31
C SER A 372 -9.76 6.82 -0.18
N LEU A 373 -9.18 7.23 0.95
CA LEU A 373 -9.96 7.77 2.06
C LEU A 373 -10.57 9.15 1.76
N GLN A 374 -9.88 10.01 1.00
CA GLN A 374 -10.44 11.29 0.54
C GLN A 374 -11.61 11.07 -0.42
N GLU A 375 -11.47 10.15 -1.38
CA GLU A 375 -12.55 9.82 -2.32
C GLU A 375 -13.76 9.22 -1.59
N ALA A 376 -13.55 8.34 -0.60
CA ALA A 376 -14.65 7.86 0.25
C ALA A 376 -15.42 9.03 0.89
N LYS A 377 -14.70 10.01 1.46
CA LYS A 377 -15.29 11.20 2.10
C LYS A 377 -16.09 12.05 1.11
N LYS A 378 -15.60 12.22 -0.12
CA LYS A 378 -16.30 12.97 -1.17
C LYS A 378 -17.59 12.28 -1.62
N VAL A 379 -17.58 10.94 -1.72
CA VAL A 379 -18.75 10.18 -2.19
C VAL A 379 -19.95 10.29 -1.25
N LEU A 380 -19.72 10.48 0.06
CA LEU A 380 -20.77 10.61 1.08
C LEU A 380 -21.11 12.06 1.47
N GLN A 381 -20.50 13.05 0.82
CA GLN A 381 -20.86 14.48 0.93
C GLN A 381 -21.88 14.83 -0.14
#